data_AF-A0A1V5A9Z3-F1
#
_entry.id   AF-A0A1V5A9Z3-F1
#
_cell.length_a   1.000
_cell.length_b   1.000
_cell.length_c   1.000
_cell.angle_alpha   90.00
_cell.angle_beta   90.00
_cell.angle_gamma   90.00
#
_symmetry.space_group_name_H-M   'P 1'
#
loop_
_entity.id
_entity.type
_entity.pdbx_description
1 polymer ?
#
loop_
_entity_poly.entity_id
_entity_poly.type
_entity_poly.pdbx_seq_one_letter_code
_entity_poly.pdbx_strand_id
1 'polypeptide(L)'
;MLLTKFAEVNKSLNEAKKYHIIQKIIEKNFENININIVEKAIDANLFSTYVIMTDARAGDFRNIINKLSIRDTTTYERKSISDIQTIEKEYGISLTKNGKPKYDFVNYSRGTKVGVLDRNVLFLDFKAELMSDVAKILEKEKGPWNIGLSVVKITPSKYSFGIPDDQFEKLPNVETKDLEIVKIITTLARNYLKDSEKAVITHFDKNIDMLEIINHQSILNLISYDGMTLSADYQRFLNSSQLKIALFLRLKDEEISNFKGLAIAIHRKHIDRKKILAIFDEVFSDEYQNQFNRALVDRKLNEFSIELVKSLDSTALLWDK
;
A
#
# COMPACT_ATOMS: atom_id res chain seq x y z
N MET A 1 7.58 33.80 24.38
CA MET A 1 6.24 33.19 24.27
C MET A 1 5.87 32.85 22.82
N LEU A 2 6.01 33.78 21.86
CA LEU A 2 5.81 33.51 20.42
C LEU A 2 6.86 32.56 19.81
N LEU A 3 8.14 32.74 20.14
CA LEU A 3 9.24 31.86 19.69
C LEU A 3 9.10 30.42 20.23
N THR A 4 8.58 30.27 21.44
CA THR A 4 8.31 28.97 22.07
C THR A 4 7.15 28.25 21.38
N LYS A 5 6.05 28.95 21.07
CA LYS A 5 4.94 28.41 20.27
C LYS A 5 5.36 28.06 18.84
N PHE A 6 6.24 28.85 18.22
CA PHE A 6 6.76 28.56 16.88
C PHE A 6 7.67 27.33 16.86
N ALA A 7 8.48 27.13 17.91
CA ALA A 7 9.30 25.94 18.10
C ALA A 7 8.44 24.69 18.35
N GLU A 8 7.36 24.79 19.14
CA GLU A 8 6.40 23.70 19.36
C GLU A 8 5.63 23.33 18.08
N VAL A 9 5.19 24.32 17.31
CA VAL A 9 4.54 24.10 16.01
C VAL A 9 5.51 23.45 15.03
N ASN A 10 6.74 23.95 14.91
CA ASN A 10 7.76 23.33 14.05
C ASN A 10 8.14 21.92 14.48
N LYS A 11 8.16 21.63 15.80
CA LYS A 11 8.41 20.29 16.31
C LYS A 11 7.28 19.34 15.95
N SER A 12 6.04 19.74 16.19
CA SER A 12 4.84 18.98 15.83
C SER A 12 4.71 18.76 14.32
N LEU A 13 5.08 19.76 13.53
CA LEU A 13 5.04 19.73 12.07
C LEU A 13 6.18 18.87 11.48
N ASN A 14 7.36 18.90 12.11
CA ASN A 14 8.43 17.96 11.78
C ASN A 14 8.04 16.53 12.15
N GLU A 15 7.49 16.27 13.33
CA GLU A 15 6.99 14.95 13.75
C GLU A 15 5.94 14.43 12.77
N ALA A 16 4.94 15.25 12.40
CA ALA A 16 3.93 14.89 11.41
C ALA A 16 4.54 14.51 10.04
N LYS A 17 5.57 15.23 9.58
CA LYS A 17 6.31 14.90 8.35
C LYS A 17 7.11 13.60 8.47
N LYS A 18 7.76 13.35 9.62
CA LYS A 18 8.48 12.09 9.89
C LYS A 18 7.52 10.90 9.80
N TYR A 19 6.35 11.01 10.43
CA TYR A 19 5.31 9.99 10.38
C TYR A 19 4.83 9.74 8.96
N HIS A 20 4.60 10.78 8.16
CA HIS A 20 4.10 10.63 6.79
C HIS A 20 5.01 9.77 5.88
N ILE A 21 6.33 9.92 6.02
CA ILE A 21 7.31 9.16 5.24
C ILE A 21 7.27 7.67 5.62
N ILE A 22 7.23 7.39 6.92
CA ILE A 22 7.12 6.02 7.45
C ILE A 22 5.81 5.38 6.98
N GLN A 23 4.69 6.12 7.04
CA GLN A 23 3.39 5.67 6.56
C GLN A 23 3.46 5.27 5.08
N LYS A 24 4.03 6.12 4.21
CA LYS A 24 4.17 5.84 2.77
C LYS A 24 4.99 4.57 2.49
N ILE A 25 6.05 4.34 3.25
CA ILE A 25 6.89 3.13 3.11
C ILE A 25 6.11 1.89 3.51
N ILE A 26 5.43 1.91 4.66
CA ILE A 26 4.58 0.81 5.12
C ILE A 26 3.51 0.49 4.07
N GLU A 27 2.81 1.51 3.58
CA GLU A 27 1.74 1.34 2.60
C GLU A 27 2.20 0.69 1.30
N LYS A 28 3.41 1.01 0.83
CA LYS A 28 3.96 0.45 -0.41
C LYS A 28 4.41 -1.01 -0.27
N ASN A 29 4.68 -1.46 0.94
CA ASN A 29 5.19 -2.81 1.19
C ASN A 29 4.15 -3.71 1.83
N PHE A 30 2.97 -3.17 2.14
CA PHE A 30 1.86 -3.91 2.71
C PHE A 30 1.41 -5.08 1.81
N GLU A 31 1.60 -4.98 0.48
CA GLU A 31 1.21 -6.04 -0.47
C GLU A 31 2.19 -7.22 -0.50
N ASN A 32 3.37 -7.09 0.12
CA ASN A 32 4.41 -8.13 0.16
C ASN A 32 4.31 -9.01 1.41
N ILE A 33 3.20 -8.93 2.15
CA ILE A 33 3.00 -9.65 3.40
C ILE A 33 2.64 -11.11 3.13
N ASN A 34 3.16 -12.05 3.91
CA ASN A 34 2.82 -13.48 3.79
C ASN A 34 1.44 -13.88 4.39
N ILE A 35 0.92 -15.05 4.01
CA ILE A 35 -0.40 -15.53 4.46
C ILE A 35 -0.54 -15.72 5.99
N ASN A 36 0.52 -16.12 6.69
CA ASN A 36 0.49 -16.31 8.15
C ASN A 36 0.28 -14.97 8.87
N ILE A 37 0.71 -13.88 8.26
CA ILE A 37 0.53 -12.55 8.83
C ILE A 37 -0.88 -12.04 8.55
N VAL A 38 -1.44 -12.35 7.37
CA VAL A 38 -2.86 -12.09 7.07
C VAL A 38 -3.76 -12.82 8.07
N GLU A 39 -3.49 -14.09 8.35
CA GLU A 39 -4.18 -14.88 9.39
C GLU A 39 -4.15 -14.15 10.74
N LYS A 40 -2.96 -13.77 11.21
CA LYS A 40 -2.81 -13.02 12.48
C LYS A 40 -3.53 -11.68 12.50
N ALA A 41 -3.56 -10.96 11.37
CA ALA A 41 -4.26 -9.69 11.27
C ALA A 41 -5.78 -9.86 11.39
N ILE A 42 -6.32 -10.96 10.84
CA ILE A 42 -7.73 -11.34 10.97
C ILE A 42 -8.05 -11.79 12.40
N ASP A 43 -7.18 -12.60 13.02
CA ASP A 43 -7.33 -13.05 14.41
C ASP A 43 -7.28 -11.87 15.39
N ALA A 44 -6.44 -10.87 15.10
CA ALA A 44 -6.40 -9.59 15.83
C ALA A 44 -7.61 -8.68 15.54
N ASN A 45 -8.57 -9.13 14.74
CA ASN A 45 -9.79 -8.40 14.36
C ASN A 45 -9.52 -7.02 13.74
N LEU A 46 -8.43 -6.88 12.98
CA LEU A 46 -8.13 -5.64 12.28
C LEU A 46 -9.04 -5.44 11.07
N PHE A 47 -9.41 -6.56 10.43
CA PHE A 47 -10.44 -6.67 9.39
C PHE A 47 -10.90 -8.13 9.32
N SER A 48 -11.96 -8.41 8.56
CA SER A 48 -12.40 -9.77 8.23
C SER A 48 -12.31 -10.00 6.73
N THR A 49 -12.19 -11.25 6.29
CA THR A 49 -12.17 -11.61 4.87
C THR A 49 -13.30 -12.54 4.51
N TYR A 50 -13.77 -12.46 3.28
CA TYR A 50 -14.85 -13.32 2.78
C TYR A 50 -14.63 -13.70 1.31
N VAL A 51 -15.28 -14.78 0.90
CA VAL A 51 -15.38 -15.18 -0.50
C VAL A 51 -16.83 -15.18 -0.95
N ILE A 52 -17.03 -14.77 -2.20
CA ILE A 52 -18.30 -14.93 -2.92
C ILE A 52 -18.06 -15.93 -4.03
N MET A 53 -18.72 -17.09 -3.95
CA MET A 53 -18.67 -18.13 -4.95
C MET A 53 -19.95 -18.12 -5.76
N THR A 54 -19.81 -18.12 -7.07
CA THR A 54 -20.89 -17.99 -8.04
C THR A 54 -20.79 -19.08 -9.09
N ASP A 55 -21.93 -19.70 -9.38
CA ASP A 55 -22.14 -20.52 -10.55
C ASP A 55 -23.38 -20.03 -11.31
N ALA A 56 -23.37 -20.12 -12.63
CA ALA A 56 -24.50 -19.67 -13.44
C ALA A 56 -24.56 -20.51 -14.71
N ARG A 57 -25.68 -21.22 -14.90
CA ARG A 57 -25.97 -22.00 -16.11
C ARG A 57 -26.84 -21.24 -17.10
N ALA A 58 -27.52 -20.19 -16.64
CA ALA A 58 -28.32 -19.27 -17.45
C ALA A 58 -28.29 -17.85 -16.84
N GLY A 59 -28.26 -16.83 -17.71
CA GLY A 59 -28.14 -15.43 -17.32
C GLY A 59 -26.72 -15.02 -16.92
N ASP A 60 -26.44 -13.72 -16.95
CA ASP A 60 -25.13 -13.16 -16.62
C ASP A 60 -25.02 -12.78 -15.13
N PHE A 61 -25.24 -13.77 -14.27
CA PHE A 61 -25.28 -13.56 -12.83
C PHE A 61 -23.95 -13.05 -12.25
N ARG A 62 -22.84 -13.37 -12.91
CA ARG A 62 -21.52 -12.88 -12.47
C ARG A 62 -21.41 -11.37 -12.59
N ASN A 63 -21.95 -10.80 -13.66
CA ASN A 63 -21.99 -9.36 -13.84
C ASN A 63 -22.92 -8.68 -12.83
N ILE A 64 -24.01 -9.32 -12.42
CA ILE A 64 -24.85 -8.83 -11.31
C ILE A 64 -24.03 -8.68 -10.03
N ILE A 65 -23.26 -9.71 -9.66
CA ILE A 65 -22.39 -9.60 -8.48
C ILE A 65 -21.32 -8.53 -8.70
N ASN A 66 -20.69 -8.43 -9.87
CA ASN A 66 -19.67 -7.39 -10.15
C ASN A 66 -20.20 -5.96 -9.98
N LYS A 67 -21.49 -5.71 -10.22
CA LYS A 67 -22.12 -4.39 -10.00
C LYS A 67 -22.08 -3.96 -8.54
N LEU A 68 -22.19 -4.91 -7.60
CA LEU A 68 -22.21 -4.62 -6.17
C LEU A 68 -20.87 -4.14 -5.61
N SER A 69 -19.74 -4.56 -6.18
CA SER A 69 -18.44 -4.09 -5.69
C SER A 69 -18.26 -2.59 -5.94
N ILE A 70 -17.69 -1.88 -4.98
CA ILE A 70 -17.22 -0.50 -5.19
C ILE A 70 -15.97 -0.41 -6.08
N ARG A 71 -15.40 -1.56 -6.49
CA ARG A 71 -14.26 -1.65 -7.39
C ARG A 71 -14.66 -2.26 -8.72
N ASP A 72 -13.88 -1.93 -9.74
CA ASP A 72 -13.78 -2.82 -10.89
C ASP A 72 -13.14 -4.14 -10.43
N THR A 73 -13.85 -5.23 -10.65
CA THR A 73 -13.45 -6.55 -10.13
C THR A 73 -12.23 -7.14 -10.84
N THR A 74 -11.76 -6.53 -11.93
CA THR A 74 -10.64 -6.98 -12.77
C THR A 74 -9.44 -6.06 -12.66
N THR A 75 -9.64 -4.74 -12.64
CA THR A 75 -8.55 -3.75 -12.53
C THR A 75 -8.23 -3.33 -11.10
N TYR A 76 -9.06 -3.73 -10.12
CA TYR A 76 -8.92 -3.42 -8.69
C TYR A 76 -9.10 -1.93 -8.36
N GLU A 77 -9.33 -1.10 -9.38
CA GLU A 77 -9.55 0.33 -9.25
C GLU A 77 -10.92 0.61 -8.67
N ARG A 78 -11.03 1.68 -7.87
CA ARG A 78 -12.30 2.10 -7.30
C ARG A 78 -13.16 2.74 -8.39
N LYS A 79 -14.42 2.34 -8.47
CA LYS A 79 -15.40 2.96 -9.37
C LYS A 79 -15.56 4.44 -9.04
N SER A 80 -15.86 5.25 -10.06
CA SER A 80 -16.11 6.66 -9.85
C SER A 80 -17.39 6.88 -9.02
N ILE A 81 -17.50 8.03 -8.36
CA ILE A 81 -18.69 8.37 -7.58
C ILE A 81 -19.95 8.38 -8.46
N SER A 82 -19.83 8.86 -9.71
CA SER A 82 -20.93 8.86 -10.68
C SER A 82 -21.39 7.45 -11.05
N ASP A 83 -20.45 6.50 -11.21
CA ASP A 83 -20.80 5.11 -11.53
C ASP A 83 -21.53 4.45 -10.35
N ILE A 84 -21.03 4.68 -9.13
CA ILE A 84 -21.68 4.18 -7.90
C ILE A 84 -23.11 4.72 -7.79
N GLN A 85 -23.29 6.04 -7.93
CA GLN A 85 -24.61 6.68 -7.85
C GLN A 85 -25.57 6.20 -8.95
N THR A 86 -25.04 5.91 -10.14
CA THR A 86 -25.83 5.37 -11.24
C THR A 86 -26.38 3.99 -10.89
N ILE A 87 -25.53 3.09 -10.38
CA ILE A 87 -25.94 1.74 -9.96
C ILE A 87 -26.92 1.81 -8.79
N GLU A 88 -26.64 2.64 -7.77
CA GLU A 88 -27.52 2.82 -6.61
C GLU A 88 -28.92 3.30 -7.02
N LYS A 89 -29.00 4.30 -7.91
CA LYS A 89 -30.26 4.83 -8.44
C LYS A 89 -30.97 3.81 -9.34
N GLU A 90 -30.21 3.10 -10.16
CA GLU A 90 -30.77 2.10 -11.07
C GLU A 90 -31.43 0.98 -10.28
N TYR A 91 -30.79 0.41 -9.26
CA TYR A 91 -31.32 -0.78 -8.59
C TYR A 91 -32.02 -0.50 -7.25
N GLY A 92 -32.05 0.75 -6.78
CA GLY A 92 -32.62 1.07 -5.47
C GLY A 92 -31.85 0.42 -4.32
N ILE A 93 -30.52 0.36 -4.46
CA ILE A 93 -29.58 -0.22 -3.51
C ILE A 93 -28.61 0.84 -3.02
N SER A 94 -27.84 0.51 -1.99
CA SER A 94 -26.74 1.36 -1.52
C SER A 94 -25.45 0.55 -1.46
N LEU A 95 -24.42 1.03 -2.13
CA LEU A 95 -23.08 0.43 -2.18
C LEU A 95 -22.13 1.07 -1.16
N THR A 96 -22.57 2.12 -0.47
CA THR A 96 -21.82 2.80 0.59
C THR A 96 -22.68 2.98 1.84
N LYS A 97 -22.12 2.73 3.02
CA LYS A 97 -22.81 2.86 4.30
C LYS A 97 -21.93 3.67 5.25
N ASN A 98 -22.47 4.75 5.82
CA ASN A 98 -21.73 5.66 6.71
C ASN A 98 -20.42 6.19 6.11
N GLY A 99 -20.43 6.52 4.82
CA GLY A 99 -19.23 6.99 4.09
C GLY A 99 -18.18 5.91 3.80
N LYS A 100 -18.42 4.66 4.18
CA LYS A 100 -17.56 3.51 3.90
C LYS A 100 -18.15 2.61 2.82
N PRO A 101 -17.32 1.87 2.07
CA PRO A 101 -17.80 0.84 1.16
C PRO A 101 -18.63 -0.21 1.89
N LYS A 102 -19.77 -0.59 1.32
CA LYS A 102 -20.60 -1.70 1.81
C LYS A 102 -20.09 -3.05 1.30
N TYR A 103 -19.66 -3.08 0.04
CA TYR A 103 -19.11 -4.27 -0.61
C TYR A 103 -17.79 -3.94 -1.30
N ASP A 104 -16.68 -4.54 -0.85
CA ASP A 104 -15.35 -4.31 -1.40
C ASP A 104 -14.67 -5.65 -1.71
N PHE A 105 -14.78 -6.06 -2.97
CA PHE A 105 -14.27 -7.33 -3.45
C PHE A 105 -13.82 -7.27 -4.90
N VAL A 106 -12.94 -8.19 -5.28
CA VAL A 106 -12.40 -8.36 -6.64
C VAL A 106 -12.45 -9.83 -7.05
N ASN A 107 -12.23 -10.10 -8.34
CA ASN A 107 -12.20 -11.47 -8.85
C ASN A 107 -10.90 -12.15 -8.41
N TYR A 108 -11.02 -13.35 -7.84
CA TYR A 108 -9.90 -14.28 -7.65
C TYR A 108 -9.88 -15.34 -8.75
N SER A 109 -11.06 -15.79 -9.17
CA SER A 109 -11.24 -16.66 -10.33
C SER A 109 -12.54 -16.33 -11.03
N ARG A 110 -12.82 -16.99 -12.16
CA ARG A 110 -14.04 -16.73 -12.95
C ARG A 110 -15.33 -16.85 -12.13
N GLY A 111 -15.36 -17.75 -11.14
CA GLY A 111 -16.53 -17.96 -10.27
C GLY A 111 -16.35 -17.47 -8.84
N THR A 112 -15.14 -17.08 -8.43
CA THR A 112 -14.81 -16.76 -7.03
C THR A 112 -14.31 -15.33 -6.91
N LYS A 113 -14.87 -14.61 -5.96
CA LYS A 113 -14.42 -13.27 -5.57
C LYS A 113 -13.92 -13.30 -4.14
N VAL A 114 -12.94 -12.46 -3.85
CA VAL A 114 -12.37 -12.28 -2.51
C VAL A 114 -12.59 -10.84 -2.10
N GLY A 115 -13.03 -10.64 -0.85
CA GLY A 115 -13.31 -9.33 -0.30
C GLY A 115 -12.83 -9.17 1.13
N VAL A 116 -12.74 -7.91 1.54
CA VAL A 116 -12.41 -7.49 2.90
C VAL A 116 -13.61 -6.78 3.50
N LEU A 117 -13.87 -7.05 4.77
CA LEU A 117 -14.93 -6.48 5.56
C LEU A 117 -14.33 -5.66 6.71
N ASP A 118 -14.85 -4.44 6.89
CA ASP A 118 -14.49 -3.58 8.01
C ASP A 118 -14.78 -4.29 9.35
N ARG A 119 -13.86 -4.15 10.32
CA ARG A 119 -13.96 -4.77 11.65
C ARG A 119 -15.25 -4.45 12.42
N ASN A 120 -15.94 -3.36 12.06
CA ASN A 120 -17.19 -2.95 12.71
C ASN A 120 -18.44 -3.53 12.05
N VAL A 121 -18.30 -4.30 10.97
CA VAL A 121 -19.43 -4.90 10.26
C VAL A 121 -19.54 -6.38 10.63
N LEU A 122 -20.70 -6.78 11.13
CA LEU A 122 -21.00 -8.19 11.40
C LEU A 122 -21.23 -8.92 10.08
N PHE A 123 -20.59 -10.08 9.94
CA PHE A 123 -20.66 -10.87 8.71
C PHE A 123 -22.09 -11.35 8.37
N LEU A 124 -22.91 -11.64 9.38
CA LEU A 124 -24.31 -12.05 9.18
C LEU A 124 -25.13 -10.93 8.54
N ASP A 125 -24.98 -9.70 9.03
CA ASP A 125 -25.66 -8.52 8.49
C ASP A 125 -25.18 -8.24 7.07
N PHE A 126 -23.86 -8.24 6.85
CA PHE A 126 -23.27 -8.11 5.52
C PHE A 126 -23.84 -9.13 4.53
N LYS A 127 -23.94 -10.40 4.91
CA LYS A 127 -24.48 -11.46 4.07
C LYS A 127 -25.96 -11.23 3.76
N ALA A 128 -26.76 -10.89 4.76
CA ALA A 128 -28.19 -10.64 4.57
C ALA A 128 -28.43 -9.44 3.65
N GLU A 129 -27.69 -8.35 3.84
CA GLU A 129 -27.74 -7.16 3.00
C GLU A 129 -27.32 -7.48 1.55
N LEU A 130 -26.23 -8.23 1.35
CA LEU A 130 -25.78 -8.63 0.02
C LEU A 130 -26.85 -9.44 -0.71
N MET A 131 -27.46 -10.42 -0.04
CA MET A 131 -28.52 -11.24 -0.63
C MET A 131 -29.75 -10.40 -1.00
N SER A 132 -30.12 -9.43 -0.17
CA SER A 132 -31.22 -8.50 -0.46
C SER A 132 -30.93 -7.63 -1.68
N ASP A 133 -29.72 -7.08 -1.79
CA ASP A 133 -29.35 -6.24 -2.93
C ASP A 133 -29.21 -7.04 -4.23
N VAL A 134 -28.72 -8.29 -4.17
CA VAL A 134 -28.73 -9.22 -5.31
C VAL A 134 -30.15 -9.48 -5.80
N ALA A 135 -31.09 -9.74 -4.89
CA ALA A 135 -32.49 -9.99 -5.25
C ALA A 135 -33.11 -8.79 -6.00
N LYS A 136 -32.88 -7.56 -5.51
CA LYS A 136 -33.36 -6.33 -6.19
C LYS A 136 -32.81 -6.18 -7.60
N ILE A 137 -31.53 -6.50 -7.82
CA ILE A 137 -30.94 -6.44 -9.17
C ILE A 137 -31.58 -7.49 -10.08
N LEU A 138 -31.74 -8.73 -9.60
CA LEU A 138 -32.36 -9.83 -10.36
C LEU A 138 -33.81 -9.54 -10.74
N GLU A 139 -34.59 -8.93 -9.84
CA GLU A 139 -35.97 -8.51 -10.09
C GLU A 139 -36.06 -7.48 -11.21
N LYS A 140 -35.09 -6.57 -11.29
CA LYS A 140 -35.06 -5.50 -12.29
C LYS A 140 -34.56 -5.96 -13.65
N GLU A 141 -33.53 -6.81 -13.70
CA GLU A 141 -32.91 -7.27 -14.96
C GLU A 141 -33.69 -8.37 -15.69
N LYS A 142 -34.69 -9.00 -15.04
CA LYS A 142 -35.64 -9.96 -15.64
C LYS A 142 -35.00 -10.94 -16.64
N GLY A 143 -34.19 -11.88 -16.14
CA GLY A 143 -33.58 -12.96 -16.93
C GLY A 143 -34.02 -14.36 -16.48
N PRO A 144 -33.82 -15.40 -17.30
CA PRO A 144 -33.88 -16.77 -16.81
C PRO A 144 -32.69 -17.01 -15.87
N TRP A 145 -32.97 -17.09 -14.57
CA TRP A 145 -31.94 -17.26 -13.56
C TRP A 145 -31.81 -18.74 -13.16
N ASN A 146 -30.66 -19.33 -13.47
CA ASN A 146 -30.24 -20.61 -12.89
C ASN A 146 -28.84 -20.40 -12.28
N ILE A 147 -28.83 -20.12 -10.99
CA ILE A 147 -27.69 -19.54 -10.28
C ILE A 147 -27.37 -20.32 -9.01
N GLY A 148 -26.07 -20.42 -8.71
CA GLY A 148 -25.54 -20.79 -7.41
C GLY A 148 -24.82 -19.59 -6.81
N LEU A 149 -25.11 -19.26 -5.55
CA LEU A 149 -24.44 -18.20 -4.81
C LEU A 149 -24.11 -18.69 -3.39
N SER A 150 -22.86 -18.55 -3.00
CA SER A 150 -22.42 -18.78 -1.63
C SER A 150 -21.53 -17.64 -1.17
N VAL A 151 -21.74 -17.17 0.05
CA VAL A 151 -20.95 -16.11 0.68
C VAL A 151 -20.44 -16.65 2.01
N VAL A 152 -19.12 -16.73 2.15
CA VAL A 152 -18.46 -17.43 3.26
C VAL A 152 -17.40 -16.53 3.85
N LYS A 153 -17.41 -16.34 5.17
CA LYS A 153 -16.31 -15.72 5.90
C LYS A 153 -15.15 -16.70 5.92
N ILE A 154 -13.96 -16.25 5.55
CA ILE A 154 -12.76 -17.08 5.54
C ILE A 154 -11.68 -16.43 6.41
N THR A 155 -10.79 -17.27 6.93
CA THR A 155 -9.52 -16.86 7.52
C THR A 155 -8.44 -17.60 6.73
N PRO A 156 -7.81 -16.97 5.73
CA PRO A 156 -6.74 -17.60 4.98
C PRO A 156 -5.56 -17.91 5.88
N SER A 157 -5.14 -19.18 5.88
CA SER A 157 -3.97 -19.66 6.61
C SER A 157 -3.20 -20.68 5.77
N LYS A 158 -1.91 -20.88 6.07
CA LYS A 158 -1.11 -21.94 5.42
C LYS A 158 -1.79 -23.30 5.52
N TYR A 159 -2.38 -23.61 6.68
CA TYR A 159 -3.08 -24.86 6.93
C TYR A 159 -4.36 -25.01 6.09
N SER A 160 -5.18 -23.96 6.00
CA SER A 160 -6.44 -23.99 5.24
C SER A 160 -6.23 -24.10 3.74
N PHE A 161 -5.11 -23.58 3.25
CA PHE A 161 -4.75 -23.61 1.83
C PHE A 161 -3.82 -24.78 1.45
N GLY A 162 -3.42 -25.61 2.41
CA GLY A 162 -2.54 -26.75 2.17
C GLY A 162 -1.15 -26.34 1.68
N ILE A 163 -0.65 -25.17 2.11
CA ILE A 163 0.69 -24.72 1.76
C ILE A 163 1.70 -25.70 2.36
N PRO A 164 2.70 -26.15 1.58
CA PRO A 164 3.71 -27.09 2.05
C PRO A 164 4.39 -26.59 3.33
N ASP A 165 4.73 -27.51 4.22
CA ASP A 165 5.38 -27.18 5.48
C ASP A 165 6.85 -26.77 5.30
N ASP A 166 7.45 -26.29 6.40
CA ASP A 166 8.84 -25.85 6.43
C ASP A 166 9.85 -26.96 6.04
N GLN A 167 9.44 -28.24 5.98
CA GLN A 167 10.31 -29.33 5.51
C GLN A 167 10.35 -29.38 3.99
N PHE A 168 9.23 -29.09 3.32
CA PHE A 168 9.17 -28.96 1.88
C PHE A 168 9.97 -27.75 1.38
N GLU A 169 9.97 -26.64 2.14
CA GLU A 169 10.77 -25.43 1.84
C GLU A 169 12.29 -25.64 2.02
N LYS A 170 12.71 -26.69 2.76
CA LYS A 170 14.11 -27.04 2.96
C LYS A 170 14.69 -27.92 1.85
N LEU A 171 13.86 -28.35 0.89
CA LEU A 171 14.34 -29.11 -0.25
C LEU A 171 15.21 -28.22 -1.14
N PRO A 172 16.38 -28.71 -1.60
CA PRO A 172 17.22 -27.94 -2.50
C PRO A 172 16.43 -27.55 -3.77
N ASN A 173 16.54 -26.30 -4.20
CA ASN A 173 15.88 -25.73 -5.38
C ASN A 173 14.35 -25.65 -5.32
N VAL A 174 13.75 -25.66 -4.12
CA VAL A 174 12.31 -25.37 -3.94
C VAL A 174 12.15 -23.96 -3.40
N GLU A 175 11.50 -23.09 -4.18
CA GLU A 175 11.05 -21.77 -3.74
C GLU A 175 9.52 -21.77 -3.60
N THR A 176 9.02 -21.51 -2.39
CA THR A 176 7.59 -21.26 -2.16
C THR A 176 7.30 -19.78 -2.40
N LYS A 177 6.24 -19.52 -3.17
CA LYS A 177 5.72 -18.16 -3.39
C LYS A 177 4.44 -17.98 -2.60
N ASP A 178 4.22 -16.78 -2.08
CA ASP A 178 2.95 -16.43 -1.46
C ASP A 178 1.79 -16.58 -2.46
N LEU A 179 0.65 -17.01 -1.94
CA LEU A 179 -0.55 -17.19 -2.75
C LEU A 179 -1.08 -15.84 -3.24
N GLU A 180 -1.62 -15.82 -4.46
CA GLU A 180 -2.23 -14.62 -5.05
C GLU A 180 -3.33 -14.02 -4.16
N ILE A 181 -4.07 -14.86 -3.44
CA ILE A 181 -5.10 -14.41 -2.50
C ILE A 181 -4.57 -13.48 -1.40
N VAL A 182 -3.30 -13.65 -0.99
CA VAL A 182 -2.66 -12.84 0.04
C VAL A 182 -2.46 -11.41 -0.48
N LYS A 183 -1.95 -11.28 -1.70
CA LYS A 183 -1.80 -9.98 -2.38
C LYS A 183 -3.14 -9.29 -2.53
N ILE A 184 -4.17 -10.02 -2.99
CA ILE A 184 -5.53 -9.48 -3.11
C ILE A 184 -6.03 -8.95 -1.76
N ILE A 185 -5.95 -9.75 -0.70
CA ILE A 185 -6.47 -9.37 0.62
C ILE A 185 -5.72 -8.16 1.18
N THR A 186 -4.39 -8.14 1.08
CA THR A 186 -3.57 -7.03 1.58
C THR A 186 -3.87 -5.72 0.83
N THR A 187 -3.97 -5.75 -0.50
CA THR A 187 -4.37 -4.59 -1.31
C THR A 187 -5.74 -4.05 -0.88
N LEU A 188 -6.72 -4.92 -0.66
CA LEU A 188 -8.05 -4.52 -0.20
C LEU A 188 -8.02 -3.96 1.23
N ALA A 189 -7.34 -4.65 2.14
CA ALA A 189 -7.27 -4.32 3.57
C ALA A 189 -6.58 -2.98 3.85
N ARG A 190 -5.69 -2.50 2.96
CA ARG A 190 -5.04 -1.18 3.09
C ARG A 190 -6.03 -0.04 3.38
N ASN A 191 -7.25 -0.11 2.84
CA ASN A 191 -8.26 0.94 3.01
C ASN A 191 -9.02 0.87 4.36
N TYR A 192 -8.85 -0.21 5.11
CA TYR A 192 -9.53 -0.47 6.39
C TYR A 192 -8.61 -0.34 7.60
N LEU A 193 -7.30 -0.32 7.34
CA LEU A 193 -6.25 -0.26 8.35
C LEU A 193 -5.72 1.15 8.53
N LYS A 194 -5.49 1.53 9.79
CA LYS A 194 -4.69 2.70 10.14
C LYS A 194 -3.23 2.41 9.85
N ASP A 195 -2.43 3.44 9.65
CA ASP A 195 -1.02 3.22 9.32
C ASP A 195 -0.22 2.56 10.44
N SER A 196 -0.58 2.82 11.70
CA SER A 196 -0.02 2.09 12.85
C SER A 196 -0.31 0.60 12.78
N GLU A 197 -1.49 0.21 12.29
CA GLU A 197 -1.88 -1.19 12.14
C GLU A 197 -1.15 -1.83 10.95
N LYS A 198 -1.03 -1.11 9.83
CA LYS A 198 -0.21 -1.55 8.70
C LYS A 198 1.24 -1.77 9.14
N ALA A 199 1.81 -0.88 9.96
CA ALA A 199 3.18 -0.99 10.47
C ALA A 199 3.39 -2.27 11.28
N VAL A 200 2.45 -2.56 12.17
CA VAL A 200 2.47 -3.75 13.03
C VAL A 200 2.36 -5.03 12.19
N ILE A 201 1.49 -5.05 11.18
CA ILE A 201 1.36 -6.19 10.27
C ILE A 201 2.65 -6.39 9.47
N THR A 202 3.24 -5.33 8.91
CA THR A 202 4.54 -5.43 8.22
C THR A 202 5.66 -5.92 9.15
N HIS A 203 5.67 -5.48 10.42
CA HIS A 203 6.62 -5.97 11.42
C HIS A 203 6.41 -7.46 11.77
N PHE A 204 5.17 -7.95 11.76
CA PHE A 204 4.91 -9.37 11.97
C PHE A 204 5.47 -10.24 10.85
N ASP A 205 5.65 -9.70 9.64
CA ASP A 205 6.33 -10.39 8.57
C ASP A 205 7.83 -10.40 8.82
N LYS A 206 8.30 -11.47 9.47
CA LYS A 206 9.71 -11.66 9.89
C LYS A 206 10.72 -11.56 8.74
N ASN A 207 10.27 -11.64 7.49
CA ASN A 207 11.11 -11.53 6.30
C ASN A 207 11.30 -10.08 5.84
N ILE A 208 10.51 -9.14 6.38
CA ILE A 208 10.54 -7.74 5.97
C ILE A 208 11.31 -6.91 7.00
N ASP A 209 12.59 -6.67 6.73
CA ASP A 209 13.32 -5.59 7.40
C ASP A 209 12.84 -4.25 6.81
N MET A 210 12.04 -3.52 7.58
CA MET A 210 11.51 -2.19 7.22
C MET A 210 12.61 -1.20 6.83
N LEU A 211 13.84 -1.38 7.30
CA LEU A 211 15.00 -0.59 6.87
C LEU A 211 15.61 -1.12 5.57
N GLU A 212 15.61 -2.42 5.30
CA GLU A 212 16.02 -2.94 3.98
C GLU A 212 15.08 -2.51 2.87
N ILE A 213 13.78 -2.35 3.16
CA ILE A 213 12.81 -1.84 2.20
C ILE A 213 13.27 -0.51 1.58
N ILE A 214 13.90 0.38 2.35
CA ILE A 214 14.31 1.70 1.85
C ILE A 214 15.40 1.57 0.78
N ASN A 215 16.18 0.48 0.79
CA ASN A 215 17.16 0.17 -0.24
C ASN A 215 16.51 -0.14 -1.60
N HIS A 216 15.23 -0.46 -1.67
CA HIS A 216 14.51 -0.69 -2.92
C HIS A 216 13.71 0.53 -3.40
N GLN A 217 13.66 1.61 -2.63
CA GLN A 217 12.94 2.82 -3.00
C GLN A 217 13.74 3.71 -3.97
N SER A 218 13.02 4.48 -4.79
CA SER A 218 13.55 5.63 -5.52
C SER A 218 13.62 6.86 -4.62
N ILE A 219 14.40 7.88 -5.00
CA ILE A 219 14.48 9.13 -4.22
C ILE A 219 13.12 9.82 -4.18
N LEU A 220 12.34 9.77 -5.28
CA LEU A 220 10.96 10.28 -5.32
C LEU A 220 10.08 9.65 -4.23
N ASN A 221 10.28 8.36 -3.96
CA ASN A 221 9.49 7.65 -2.97
C ASN A 221 9.84 8.06 -1.55
N LEU A 222 11.10 8.43 -1.30
CA LEU A 222 11.60 8.81 0.02
C LEU A 222 11.25 10.26 0.39
N ILE A 223 11.26 11.19 -0.57
CA ILE A 223 10.99 12.60 -0.27
C ILE A 223 9.48 12.89 -0.15
N SER A 224 9.13 13.84 0.74
CA SER A 224 7.76 14.36 0.88
C SER A 224 7.58 15.63 0.06
N TYR A 225 6.45 15.75 -0.63
CA TYR A 225 6.07 16.91 -1.43
C TYR A 225 4.74 17.46 -0.94
N ASP A 226 4.79 18.45 -0.07
CA ASP A 226 3.60 19.14 0.43
C ASP A 226 3.07 20.10 -0.66
N GLY A 227 2.18 19.62 -1.51
CA GLY A 227 1.17 20.48 -2.16
C GLY A 227 1.43 21.01 -3.58
N MET A 228 2.39 20.50 -4.35
CA MET A 228 2.43 20.74 -5.81
C MET A 228 2.82 19.48 -6.56
N THR A 229 2.08 19.20 -7.65
CA THR A 229 2.41 18.16 -8.61
C THR A 229 3.79 18.47 -9.20
N LEU A 230 4.77 17.62 -8.91
CA LEU A 230 6.08 17.69 -9.55
C LEU A 230 5.91 17.63 -11.07
N SER A 231 6.70 18.41 -11.81
CA SER A 231 6.74 18.29 -13.27
C SER A 231 7.16 16.87 -13.67
N ALA A 232 6.73 16.42 -14.86
CA ALA A 232 7.08 15.10 -15.38
C ALA A 232 8.60 14.88 -15.42
N ASP A 233 9.38 15.92 -15.72
CA ASP A 233 10.84 15.87 -15.75
C ASP A 233 11.42 15.59 -14.36
N TYR A 234 10.94 16.27 -13.31
CA TYR A 234 11.41 16.02 -11.95
C TYR A 234 11.00 14.64 -11.43
N GLN A 235 9.80 14.17 -11.77
CA GLN A 235 9.37 12.82 -11.41
C GLN A 235 10.25 11.76 -12.09
N ARG A 236 10.54 11.94 -13.38
CA ARG A 236 11.42 11.04 -14.15
C ARG A 236 12.84 11.03 -13.59
N PHE A 237 13.37 12.21 -13.24
CA PHE A 237 14.67 12.36 -12.62
C PHE A 237 14.78 11.60 -11.29
N LEU A 238 13.87 11.88 -10.35
CA LEU A 238 13.91 11.31 -9.00
C LEU A 238 13.56 9.82 -8.94
N ASN A 239 12.94 9.28 -9.99
CA ASN A 239 12.72 7.84 -10.17
C ASN A 239 13.88 7.14 -10.89
N SER A 240 14.87 7.87 -11.39
CA SER A 240 15.99 7.30 -12.15
C SER A 240 16.86 6.40 -11.28
N SER A 241 17.13 5.19 -11.77
CA SER A 241 18.13 4.29 -11.16
C SER A 241 19.55 4.88 -11.25
N GLN A 242 19.83 5.65 -12.31
CA GLN A 242 21.14 6.27 -12.51
C GLN A 242 21.46 7.27 -11.42
N LEU A 243 20.48 8.08 -11.02
CA LEU A 243 20.63 9.05 -9.92
C LEU A 243 21.03 8.36 -8.61
N LYS A 244 20.41 7.21 -8.33
CA LYS A 244 20.71 6.40 -7.15
C LYS A 244 22.11 5.79 -7.21
N ILE A 245 22.54 5.31 -8.38
CA ILE A 245 23.89 4.78 -8.57
C ILE A 245 24.92 5.89 -8.37
N ALA A 246 24.74 7.05 -9.00
CA ALA A 246 25.62 8.21 -8.88
C ALA A 246 25.76 8.66 -7.41
N LEU A 247 24.64 8.69 -6.67
CA LEU A 247 24.63 9.01 -5.26
C LEU A 247 25.53 8.08 -4.44
N PHE A 248 25.41 6.76 -4.62
CA PHE A 248 26.22 5.80 -3.85
C PHE A 248 27.65 5.66 -4.35
N LEU A 249 27.94 6.00 -5.60
CA LEU A 249 29.32 6.15 -6.07
C LEU A 249 30.01 7.30 -5.32
N ARG A 250 29.31 8.43 -5.13
CA ARG A 250 29.85 9.60 -4.42
C ARG A 250 30.00 9.37 -2.92
N LEU A 251 29.14 8.53 -2.33
CA LEU A 251 29.17 8.18 -0.90
C LEU A 251 30.09 6.99 -0.57
N LYS A 252 30.74 6.39 -1.56
CA LYS A 252 31.61 5.22 -1.38
C LYS A 252 32.78 5.49 -0.43
N ASP A 253 33.33 6.71 -0.47
CA ASP A 253 34.44 7.14 0.40
C ASP A 253 34.02 7.23 1.88
N GLU A 254 32.71 7.31 2.15
CA GLU A 254 32.13 7.27 3.49
C GLU A 254 31.69 5.86 3.91
N GLU A 255 32.10 4.83 3.16
CA GLU A 255 31.72 3.42 3.34
C GLU A 255 30.19 3.16 3.25
N ILE A 256 29.45 4.06 2.58
CA ILE A 256 28.01 3.95 2.40
C ILE A 256 27.69 3.45 1.00
N SER A 257 27.04 2.29 0.93
CA SER A 257 26.69 1.63 -0.34
C SER A 257 25.18 1.57 -0.62
N ASN A 258 24.34 1.95 0.34
CA ASN A 258 22.88 1.87 0.22
C ASN A 258 22.15 2.85 1.16
N PHE A 259 20.83 2.98 0.99
CA PHE A 259 20.03 3.96 1.74
C PHE A 259 19.93 3.60 3.22
N LYS A 260 19.91 2.31 3.59
CA LYS A 260 19.94 1.84 4.98
C LYS A 260 21.20 2.31 5.70
N GLY A 261 22.37 2.09 5.11
CA GLY A 261 23.64 2.59 5.64
C GLY A 261 23.65 4.11 5.77
N LEU A 262 23.12 4.82 4.76
CA LEU A 262 23.01 6.28 4.77
C LEU A 262 22.07 6.79 5.86
N ALA A 263 20.91 6.16 6.05
CA ALA A 263 19.94 6.50 7.09
C ALA A 263 20.54 6.34 8.49
N ILE A 264 21.23 5.22 8.74
CA ILE A 264 21.92 4.97 10.01
C ILE A 264 23.03 6.01 10.23
N ALA A 265 23.84 6.29 9.21
CA ALA A 265 24.95 7.25 9.30
C ALA A 265 24.47 8.68 9.58
N ILE A 266 23.38 9.12 8.93
CA ILE A 266 22.72 10.41 9.19
C ILE A 266 22.22 10.47 10.63
N HIS A 267 21.48 9.45 11.05
CA HIS A 267 20.79 9.44 12.35
C HIS A 267 21.77 9.45 13.52
N ARG A 268 22.79 8.59 13.45
CA ARG A 268 23.87 8.50 14.44
C ARG A 268 24.89 9.64 14.35
N LYS A 269 24.74 10.54 13.38
CA LYS A 269 25.66 11.65 13.11
C LYS A 269 27.10 11.18 12.85
N HIS A 270 27.25 10.03 12.20
CA HIS A 270 28.56 9.53 11.74
C HIS A 270 29.11 10.36 10.59
N ILE A 271 28.25 11.11 9.89
CA ILE A 271 28.64 12.06 8.86
C ILE A 271 27.99 13.40 9.15
N ASP A 272 28.75 14.48 8.94
CA ASP A 272 28.23 15.84 9.09
C ASP A 272 27.10 16.09 8.08
N ARG A 273 26.00 16.64 8.59
CA ARG A 273 24.81 16.96 7.79
C ARG A 273 25.12 17.92 6.66
N LYS A 274 26.02 18.89 6.86
CA LYS A 274 26.42 19.83 5.79
C LYS A 274 27.17 19.11 4.68
N LYS A 275 28.05 18.17 5.03
CA LYS A 275 28.78 17.34 4.06
C LYS A 275 27.83 16.50 3.22
N ILE A 276 26.83 15.86 3.83
CA ILE A 276 25.81 15.09 3.09
C ILE A 276 24.98 15.98 2.18
N LEU A 277 24.54 17.15 2.64
CA LEU A 277 23.79 18.08 1.81
C LEU A 277 24.61 18.53 0.60
N ALA A 278 25.89 18.86 0.78
CA ALA A 278 26.77 19.21 -0.33
C ALA A 278 26.94 18.07 -1.34
N ILE A 279 27.07 16.82 -0.87
CA ILE A 279 27.12 15.64 -1.74
C ILE A 279 25.81 15.49 -2.53
N PHE A 280 24.66 15.64 -1.87
CA PHE A 280 23.36 15.54 -2.53
C PHE A 280 23.18 16.65 -3.57
N ASP A 281 23.56 17.89 -3.23
CA ASP A 281 23.45 19.03 -4.13
C ASP A 281 24.33 18.84 -5.38
N GLU A 282 25.57 18.37 -5.21
CA GLU A 282 26.48 18.07 -6.33
C GLU A 282 25.90 16.98 -7.24
N VAL A 283 25.54 15.82 -6.66
CA VAL A 283 25.00 14.68 -7.42
C VAL A 283 23.70 15.06 -8.12
N PHE A 284 22.81 15.78 -7.45
CA PHE A 284 21.53 16.18 -8.03
C PHE A 284 21.70 17.18 -9.16
N SER A 285 22.63 18.13 -9.02
CA SER A 285 22.95 19.10 -10.07
C SER A 285 23.53 18.40 -11.30
N ASP A 286 24.56 17.57 -11.10
CA ASP A 286 25.29 16.90 -12.18
C ASP A 286 24.40 15.92 -12.95
N GLU A 287 23.68 15.04 -12.25
CA GLU A 287 22.83 14.05 -12.89
C GLU A 287 21.63 14.69 -13.60
N TYR A 288 21.08 15.78 -13.04
CA TYR A 288 19.99 16.49 -13.71
C TYR A 288 20.48 17.20 -14.97
N GLN A 289 21.66 17.82 -14.93
CA GLN A 289 22.26 18.44 -16.11
C GLN A 289 22.63 17.40 -17.17
N ASN A 290 23.18 16.24 -16.79
CA ASN A 290 23.47 15.15 -17.70
C ASN A 290 22.20 14.59 -18.38
N GLN A 291 21.11 14.46 -17.63
CA GLN A 291 19.87 13.86 -18.15
C GLN A 291 19.03 14.84 -19.01
N PHE A 292 19.05 16.14 -18.70
CA PHE A 292 18.14 17.11 -19.35
C PHE A 292 18.87 18.26 -20.07
N ASN A 293 20.20 18.26 -20.07
CA ASN A 293 21.06 19.31 -20.64
C ASN A 293 20.70 20.73 -20.17
N ARG A 294 20.31 20.86 -18.90
CA ARG A 294 19.98 22.13 -18.25
C ARG A 294 20.18 22.03 -16.74
N ALA A 295 20.47 23.16 -16.10
CA ALA A 295 20.65 23.21 -14.66
C ALA A 295 19.36 22.89 -13.89
N LEU A 296 19.51 22.23 -12.74
CA LEU A 296 18.44 22.09 -11.78
C LEU A 296 18.22 23.44 -11.09
N VAL A 297 16.97 23.85 -10.91
CA VAL A 297 16.65 25.12 -10.24
C VAL A 297 17.13 25.03 -8.79
N ASP A 298 17.98 25.96 -8.33
CA ASP A 298 18.60 25.94 -7.00
C ASP A 298 17.62 25.74 -5.84
N ARG A 299 16.43 26.33 -5.95
CA ARG A 299 15.36 26.14 -4.96
C ARG A 299 14.93 24.66 -4.89
N LYS A 300 14.76 24.01 -6.04
CA LYS A 300 14.37 22.60 -6.13
C LYS A 300 15.49 21.67 -5.70
N LEU A 301 16.73 22.01 -6.05
CA LEU A 301 17.93 21.32 -5.59
C LEU A 301 17.96 21.25 -4.06
N ASN A 302 17.90 22.42 -3.41
CA ASN A 302 17.89 22.52 -1.95
C ASN A 302 16.70 21.78 -1.32
N GLU A 303 15.49 21.91 -1.90
CA GLU A 303 14.30 21.21 -1.43
C GLU A 303 14.50 19.68 -1.48
N PHE A 304 15.00 19.12 -2.59
CA PHE A 304 15.24 17.69 -2.70
C PHE A 304 16.28 17.19 -1.68
N SER A 305 17.42 17.86 -1.57
CA SER A 305 18.50 17.44 -0.68
C SER A 305 18.08 17.47 0.79
N ILE A 306 17.41 18.55 1.21
CA ILE A 306 16.92 18.71 2.59
C ILE A 306 15.87 17.64 2.91
N GLU A 307 14.90 17.41 2.01
CA GLU A 307 13.84 16.43 2.25
C GLU A 307 14.37 14.99 2.22
N LEU A 308 15.37 14.67 1.38
CA LEU A 308 16.01 13.35 1.40
C LEU A 308 16.73 13.09 2.72
N VAL A 309 17.51 14.05 3.23
CA VAL A 309 18.17 13.91 4.55
C VAL A 309 17.14 13.71 5.66
N LYS A 310 16.08 14.53 5.69
CA LYS A 310 15.01 14.40 6.70
C LYS A 310 14.32 13.04 6.62
N SER A 311 14.07 12.56 5.41
CA SER A 311 13.45 11.26 5.16
C SER A 311 14.30 10.13 5.74
N LEU A 312 15.59 10.10 5.38
CA LEU A 312 16.52 9.08 5.81
C LEU A 312 16.73 9.08 7.34
N ASP A 313 16.84 10.27 7.97
CA ASP A 313 16.87 10.41 9.43
C ASP A 313 15.60 9.85 10.09
N SER A 314 14.43 10.10 9.49
CA SER A 314 13.15 9.64 10.03
C SER A 314 12.99 8.13 9.91
N THR A 315 13.44 7.54 8.81
CA THR A 315 13.38 6.09 8.61
C THR A 315 14.28 5.32 9.57
N ALA A 316 15.40 5.91 10.01
CA ALA A 316 16.29 5.31 11.00
C ALA A 316 15.65 5.16 12.39
N LEU A 317 14.59 5.94 12.71
CA LEU A 317 13.82 5.78 13.95
C LEU A 317 13.11 4.42 14.06
N LEU A 318 12.92 3.71 12.95
CA LEU A 318 12.43 2.33 12.96
C LEU A 318 13.45 1.34 13.56
N TRP A 319 14.67 1.80 13.86
CA TRP A 319 15.79 1.00 14.34
C TRP A 319 16.19 1.28 15.79
N ASP A 320 15.96 2.49 16.31
CA ASP A 320 16.38 2.88 17.65
C ASP A 320 15.59 2.07 18.70
N LYS A 321 16.23 1.00 19.18
CA LYS A 321 15.86 0.22 20.36
C LYS A 321 16.78 0.54 21.53
#